data_AF-A0A5M6D4K8-F1
#
_entry.id   AF-A0A5M6D4K8-F1
#
_cell.length_a   1.000
_cell.length_b   1.000
_cell.length_c   1.000
_cell.angle_alpha   90.00
_cell.angle_beta   90.00
_cell.angle_gamma   90.00
#
_symmetry.space_group_name_H-M   'P 1'
#
loop_
_entity.id
_entity.type
_entity.pdbx_description
1 polymer ?
#
loop_
_entity_poly.entity_id
_entity_poly.type
_entity_poly.pdbx_seq_one_letter_code
_entity_poly.pdbx_strand_id
1 'polypeptide(L)'
;MQTLYQVQGISSDHPYNLRNLGERTGIGGTRVRRTGEASRENRTRPTTIQDYDNEFIGRLVNFYPAYEVEEFLEYHFSKTDFKPELWLKHLEYEIITNKVFDKKETENFKKLIIGWVSKRKEDIGVTLNKEFNIGNKYNIKWQDDQTNLIELVYALIESGVIKYNKKKDVVNAFSEFFNFKIPNPNQTLNAIKRRNSDNPTILLDKLKDGFINYLNKDE
;
A
#
# COMPACT_ATOMS: atom_id res chain seq x y z
N MET A 1 -15.94 -17.24 -13.14
CA MET A 1 -15.87 -16.13 -12.15
C MET A 1 -16.35 -16.69 -10.83
N GLN A 2 -15.46 -16.82 -9.84
CA GLN A 2 -15.85 -17.24 -8.50
C GLN A 2 -16.65 -16.10 -7.85
N THR A 3 -17.84 -16.42 -7.33
CA THR A 3 -18.61 -15.53 -6.45
C THR A 3 -17.80 -15.35 -5.17
N LEU A 4 -17.06 -14.25 -5.09
CA LEU A 4 -16.09 -13.97 -4.02
C LEU A 4 -16.72 -13.66 -2.65
N TYR A 5 -18.05 -13.56 -2.57
CA TYR A 5 -18.76 -13.33 -1.32
C TYR A 5 -19.98 -14.25 -1.25
N GLN A 6 -19.79 -15.51 -0.86
CA GLN A 6 -20.88 -16.27 -0.25
C GLN A 6 -20.82 -16.02 1.24
N VAL A 7 -21.39 -14.89 1.68
CA VAL A 7 -21.64 -14.69 3.11
C VAL A 7 -22.66 -15.74 3.51
N GLN A 8 -22.19 -16.88 4.04
CA GLN A 8 -23.06 -18.00 4.39
C GLN A 8 -24.15 -17.52 5.35
N GLY A 9 -25.41 -17.77 4.96
CA GLY A 9 -26.66 -17.34 5.61
C GLY A 9 -26.51 -16.93 7.07
N ILE A 10 -26.13 -15.66 7.28
CA ILE A 10 -26.04 -15.09 8.62
C ILE A 10 -27.47 -14.81 9.06
N SER A 11 -27.83 -15.29 10.26
CA SER A 11 -29.05 -14.90 10.98
C SER A 11 -29.29 -13.39 10.81
N SER A 12 -30.50 -13.03 10.37
CA SER A 12 -30.86 -11.70 9.86
C SER A 12 -30.68 -10.54 10.84
N ASP A 13 -30.37 -10.83 12.11
CA ASP A 13 -30.60 -9.88 13.20
C ASP A 13 -29.31 -9.33 13.84
N HIS A 14 -28.11 -9.69 13.36
CA HIS A 14 -26.88 -9.12 13.91
C HIS A 14 -26.74 -7.64 13.51
N PRO A 15 -26.43 -6.72 14.46
CA PRO A 15 -26.36 -5.27 14.19
C PRO A 15 -25.33 -4.89 13.10
N TYR A 16 -24.30 -5.71 12.92
CA TYR A 16 -23.22 -5.50 11.94
C TYR A 16 -23.46 -6.13 10.58
N ASN A 17 -24.62 -6.76 10.35
CA ASN A 17 -24.97 -7.27 9.04
C ASN A 17 -25.13 -6.12 8.03
N LEU A 18 -24.51 -6.30 6.85
CA LEU A 18 -24.74 -5.43 5.70
C LEU A 18 -26.18 -5.65 5.23
N ARG A 19 -26.93 -4.57 5.04
CA ARG A 19 -28.33 -4.67 4.61
C ARG A 19 -28.36 -4.83 3.09
N ASN A 20 -29.40 -5.51 2.60
CA ASN A 20 -29.76 -5.52 1.18
C ASN A 20 -28.73 -6.16 0.21
N LEU A 21 -27.78 -6.94 0.72
CA LEU A 21 -26.88 -7.75 -0.10
C LEU A 21 -27.40 -9.20 -0.11
N GLY A 22 -28.41 -9.45 -0.95
CA GLY A 22 -28.83 -10.81 -1.30
C GLY A 22 -28.08 -11.30 -2.54
N GLU A 23 -28.64 -12.27 -3.27
CA GLU A 23 -28.13 -12.63 -4.61
C GLU A 23 -28.34 -11.50 -5.64
N ARG A 24 -29.32 -10.62 -5.37
CA ARG A 24 -29.70 -9.52 -6.25
C ARG A 24 -29.80 -8.21 -5.48
N THR A 25 -29.13 -7.19 -6.01
CA THR A 25 -29.20 -5.82 -5.51
C THR A 25 -30.27 -5.04 -6.29
N GLY A 26 -31.11 -4.30 -5.58
CA GLY A 26 -32.05 -3.36 -6.20
C GLY A 26 -31.33 -2.13 -6.77
N ILE A 27 -31.52 -1.84 -8.06
CA ILE A 27 -31.09 -0.60 -8.68
C ILE A 27 -32.27 0.36 -8.63
N GLY A 28 -32.30 1.21 -7.60
CA GLY A 28 -33.32 2.25 -7.50
C GLY A 28 -33.09 3.32 -8.56
N GLY A 29 -34.03 3.46 -9.50
CA GLY A 29 -34.06 4.54 -10.47
C GLY A 29 -35.46 5.16 -10.54
N THR A 30 -35.58 6.43 -10.22
CA THR A 30 -36.82 7.17 -10.46
C THR A 30 -36.89 7.54 -11.94
N ARG A 31 -37.78 6.91 -12.70
CA ARG A 31 -38.09 7.37 -14.06
C ARG A 31 -39.25 8.34 -13.99
N VAL A 32 -39.00 9.59 -14.38
CA VAL A 32 -40.06 10.57 -14.60
C VAL A 32 -40.62 10.33 -16.00
N ARG A 33 -41.89 9.95 -16.09
CA ARG A 33 -42.56 9.78 -17.38
C ARG A 33 -42.80 11.16 -18.01
N ARG A 34 -43.00 11.21 -19.33
CA ARG A 34 -43.30 12.45 -20.08
C ARG A 34 -44.55 13.19 -19.57
N THR A 35 -45.40 12.50 -18.82
CA THR A 35 -46.59 13.03 -18.13
C THR A 35 -46.29 13.73 -16.80
N GLY A 36 -45.05 13.71 -16.32
CA GLY A 36 -44.65 14.23 -15.00
C GLY A 36 -44.84 13.24 -13.86
N GLU A 37 -45.46 12.08 -14.10
CA GLU A 37 -45.62 11.03 -13.08
C GLU A 37 -44.29 10.28 -12.84
N ALA A 38 -43.84 10.29 -11.59
CA ALA A 38 -42.70 9.49 -11.16
C ALA A 38 -43.13 8.04 -10.93
N SER A 39 -42.59 7.12 -11.72
CA SER A 39 -42.75 5.68 -11.52
C SER A 39 -41.45 5.12 -10.96
N ARG A 40 -41.50 4.48 -9.77
CA ARG A 40 -40.39 3.68 -9.26
C ARG A 40 -40.47 2.29 -9.88
N GLU A 41 -39.51 1.96 -10.74
CA GLU A 41 -39.38 0.60 -11.27
C GLU A 41 -38.26 -0.09 -10.49
N ASN A 42 -38.60 -1.12 -9.72
CA ASN A 42 -37.62 -1.89 -8.96
C ASN A 42 -36.93 -2.88 -9.90
N ARG A 43 -35.82 -2.45 -10.50
CA ARG A 43 -34.94 -3.36 -11.25
C ARG A 43 -33.97 -4.01 -10.29
N THR A 44 -33.72 -5.30 -10.47
CA THR A 44 -32.72 -6.02 -9.68
C THR A 44 -31.65 -6.60 -10.59
N ARG A 45 -30.39 -6.52 -10.17
CA ARG A 45 -29.24 -7.15 -10.85
C ARG A 45 -28.49 -8.06 -9.89
N PRO A 46 -27.69 -9.02 -10.39
CA PRO A 46 -26.78 -9.78 -9.54
C PRO A 46 -25.89 -8.84 -8.71
N THR A 47 -25.72 -9.17 -7.44
CA THR A 47 -24.88 -8.41 -6.53
C THR A 47 -23.41 -8.54 -6.92
N THR A 48 -22.72 -7.40 -6.97
CA THR A 48 -21.29 -7.31 -7.34
C THR A 48 -20.44 -7.01 -6.12
N ILE A 49 -19.13 -7.27 -6.22
CA ILE A 49 -18.15 -6.92 -5.18
C ILE A 49 -18.23 -5.43 -4.85
N GLN A 50 -18.40 -4.57 -5.86
CA GLN A 50 -18.55 -3.14 -5.64
C GLN A 50 -19.80 -2.77 -4.82
N ASP A 51 -20.90 -3.52 -4.95
CA ASP A 51 -22.09 -3.28 -4.11
C ASP A 51 -21.80 -3.61 -2.65
N TYR A 52 -21.05 -4.69 -2.40
CA TYR A 52 -20.58 -5.06 -1.06
C TYR A 52 -19.70 -3.97 -0.48
N ASP A 53 -18.66 -3.55 -1.21
CA ASP A 53 -17.73 -2.51 -0.75
C ASP A 53 -18.45 -1.20 -0.46
N ASN A 54 -19.40 -0.80 -1.30
CA ASN A 54 -20.18 0.43 -1.10
C ASN A 54 -21.06 0.37 0.16
N GLU A 55 -21.77 -0.74 0.38
CA GLU A 55 -22.59 -0.91 1.59
C GLU A 55 -21.70 -1.04 2.84
N PHE A 56 -20.58 -1.76 2.74
CA PHE A 56 -19.60 -1.90 3.82
C PHE A 56 -19.03 -0.54 4.21
N ILE A 57 -18.56 0.26 3.25
CA ILE A 57 -18.08 1.63 3.47
C ILE A 57 -19.19 2.49 4.07
N GLY A 58 -20.39 2.41 3.49
CA GLY A 58 -21.56 3.17 3.96
C GLY A 58 -21.86 2.88 5.42
N ARG A 59 -21.79 1.62 5.85
CA ARG A 59 -21.93 1.27 7.27
C ARG A 59 -20.77 1.78 8.11
N LEU A 60 -19.56 1.57 7.63
CA LEU A 60 -18.34 1.91 8.35
C LEU A 60 -18.31 3.39 8.74
N VAL A 61 -18.65 4.30 7.81
CA VAL A 61 -18.62 5.75 8.06
C VAL A 61 -19.83 6.29 8.85
N ASN A 62 -20.87 5.47 9.02
CA ASN A 62 -22.11 5.86 9.70
C ASN A 62 -22.25 5.25 11.11
N PHE A 63 -21.19 4.63 11.66
CA PHE A 63 -21.21 4.16 13.04
C PHE A 63 -21.25 5.32 14.02
N TYR A 64 -22.18 5.21 14.98
CA TYR A 64 -22.23 6.10 16.12
C TYR A 64 -22.57 5.27 17.36
N PRO A 65 -21.68 5.25 18.37
CA PRO A 65 -20.41 5.98 18.45
C PRO A 65 -19.30 5.40 17.55
N ALA A 66 -18.34 6.26 17.16
CA ALA A 66 -17.29 5.90 16.19
C ALA A 66 -16.36 4.76 16.64
N TYR A 67 -16.25 4.49 17.94
CA TYR A 67 -15.40 3.40 18.46
C TYR A 67 -15.98 2.01 18.19
N GLU A 68 -17.28 1.88 17.86
CA GLU A 68 -17.89 0.60 17.50
C GLU A 68 -17.42 0.06 16.15
N VAL A 69 -16.70 0.87 15.37
CA VAL A 69 -16.12 0.46 14.08
C VAL A 69 -15.21 -0.75 14.25
N GLU A 70 -14.45 -0.84 15.34
CA GLU A 70 -13.56 -1.99 15.57
C GLU A 70 -14.33 -3.29 15.74
N GLU A 71 -15.46 -3.27 16.44
CA GLU A 71 -16.32 -4.44 16.63
C GLU A 71 -16.98 -4.87 15.30
N PHE A 72 -17.38 -3.89 14.48
CA PHE A 72 -17.86 -4.14 13.12
C PHE A 72 -16.79 -4.78 12.23
N LEU A 73 -15.56 -4.27 12.27
CA LEU A 73 -14.43 -4.84 11.51
C LEU A 73 -14.12 -6.25 11.97
N GLU A 74 -14.09 -6.50 13.28
CA GLU A 74 -13.84 -7.81 13.87
C GLU A 74 -14.90 -8.83 13.45
N TYR A 75 -16.17 -8.43 13.49
CA TYR A 75 -17.27 -9.26 13.08
C TYR A 75 -17.10 -9.73 11.63
N HIS A 76 -16.87 -8.81 10.69
CA HIS A 76 -16.68 -9.17 9.28
C HIS A 76 -15.40 -9.94 9.02
N PHE A 77 -14.31 -9.61 9.73
CA PHE A 77 -13.06 -10.35 9.66
C PHE A 77 -13.20 -11.80 10.12
N SER A 78 -14.00 -12.07 11.17
CA SER A 78 -14.25 -13.43 11.66
C SER A 78 -15.20 -14.26 10.78
N LYS A 79 -16.02 -13.60 9.96
CA LYS A 79 -17.04 -14.21 9.10
C LYS A 79 -16.64 -14.35 7.64
N THR A 80 -15.47 -13.83 7.29
CA THR A 80 -14.98 -13.82 5.92
C THR A 80 -14.42 -15.19 5.54
N ASP A 81 -14.75 -15.69 4.35
CA ASP A 81 -14.11 -16.88 3.77
C ASP A 81 -12.73 -16.56 3.16
N PHE A 82 -12.35 -15.28 3.14
CA PHE A 82 -11.07 -14.85 2.61
C PHE A 82 -9.93 -15.26 3.53
N LYS A 83 -8.77 -15.52 2.92
CA LYS A 83 -7.52 -15.58 3.68
C LYS A 83 -7.35 -14.26 4.45
N PRO A 84 -7.08 -14.30 5.77
CA PRO A 84 -6.96 -13.10 6.59
C PRO A 84 -6.08 -12.00 6.00
N GLU A 85 -4.97 -12.38 5.35
CA GLU A 85 -4.03 -11.45 4.74
C GLU A 85 -4.60 -10.72 3.52
N LEU A 86 -5.43 -11.40 2.74
CA LEU A 86 -6.09 -10.80 1.57
C LEU A 86 -7.18 -9.84 2.00
N TRP A 87 -7.94 -10.18 3.04
CA TRP A 87 -8.98 -9.30 3.58
C TRP A 87 -8.38 -8.01 4.13
N LEU A 88 -7.28 -8.09 4.88
CA LEU A 88 -6.57 -6.93 5.41
C LEU A 88 -5.98 -6.04 4.30
N LYS A 89 -5.49 -6.65 3.20
CA LYS A 89 -5.04 -5.90 2.02
C LYS A 89 -6.20 -5.21 1.30
N HIS A 90 -7.34 -5.88 1.13
CA HIS A 90 -8.54 -5.27 0.53
C HIS A 90 -8.99 -4.05 1.33
N LEU A 91 -9.04 -4.19 2.66
CA LEU A 91 -9.39 -3.08 3.55
C LEU A 91 -8.39 -1.91 3.41
N GLU A 92 -7.09 -2.19 3.36
CA GLU A 92 -6.04 -1.17 3.23
C GLU A 92 -6.03 -0.46 1.87
N TYR A 93 -6.13 -1.21 0.77
CA TYR A 93 -5.86 -0.69 -0.57
C TYR A 93 -7.11 -0.31 -1.36
N GLU A 94 -8.27 -0.88 -1.06
CA GLU A 94 -9.52 -0.62 -1.80
C GLU A 94 -10.52 0.18 -0.96
N ILE A 95 -10.63 -0.14 0.34
CA ILE A 95 -11.60 0.52 1.21
C ILE A 95 -11.03 1.84 1.78
N ILE A 96 -9.87 1.82 2.43
CA ILE A 96 -9.29 3.02 3.08
C ILE A 96 -8.85 4.09 2.06
N THR A 97 -8.48 3.69 0.84
CA THR A 97 -8.12 4.60 -0.25
C THR A 97 -9.35 5.18 -0.99
N ASN A 98 -10.56 4.73 -0.63
CA ASN A 98 -11.78 5.17 -1.27
C ASN A 98 -12.04 6.67 -1.02
N LYS A 99 -12.49 7.40 -2.04
CA LYS A 99 -12.79 8.85 -2.02
C LYS A 99 -13.75 9.26 -0.90
N VAL A 100 -14.58 8.35 -0.39
CA VAL A 100 -15.47 8.64 0.75
C VAL A 100 -14.67 8.98 2.01
N PHE A 101 -13.51 8.34 2.23
CA PHE A 101 -12.64 8.59 3.38
C PHE A 101 -11.74 9.83 3.24
N ASP A 102 -11.74 10.49 2.08
CA ASP A 102 -10.98 11.74 1.86
C ASP A 102 -11.68 12.97 2.48
N LYS A 103 -12.89 12.80 3.04
CA LYS A 103 -13.59 13.86 3.75
C LYS A 103 -13.00 14.06 5.13
N LYS A 104 -12.88 15.33 5.56
CA LYS A 104 -12.37 15.68 6.89
C LYS A 104 -13.16 15.04 8.04
N GLU A 105 -14.46 14.84 7.84
CA GLU A 105 -15.39 14.24 8.81
C GLU A 105 -15.08 12.75 9.07
N THR A 106 -14.48 12.06 8.10
CA THR A 106 -14.16 10.62 8.18
C THR A 106 -12.73 10.33 8.65
N GLU A 107 -11.93 11.35 8.93
CA GLU A 107 -10.51 11.20 9.30
C GLU A 107 -10.34 10.37 10.60
N ASN A 108 -11.24 10.54 11.57
CA ASN A 108 -11.21 9.77 12.81
C ASN A 108 -11.50 8.28 12.55
N PHE A 109 -12.48 7.98 11.69
CA PHE A 109 -12.77 6.61 11.27
C PHE A 109 -11.56 6.00 10.56
N LYS A 110 -10.96 6.73 9.62
CA LYS A 110 -9.76 6.31 8.90
C LYS A 110 -8.63 5.92 9.85
N LYS A 111 -8.37 6.74 10.89
CA LYS A 111 -7.36 6.44 11.91
C LYS A 111 -7.66 5.18 12.70
N LEU A 112 -8.92 4.99 13.13
CA LEU A 112 -9.33 3.77 13.85
C LEU A 112 -9.15 2.53 12.99
N ILE A 113 -9.59 2.55 11.73
CA ILE A 113 -9.44 1.42 10.81
C ILE A 113 -7.95 1.11 10.57
N ILE A 114 -7.12 2.12 10.31
CA ILE A 114 -5.67 1.93 10.10
C ILE A 114 -5.02 1.33 11.35
N GLY A 115 -5.38 1.82 12.54
CA GLY A 115 -4.89 1.27 13.81
C GLY A 115 -5.28 -0.20 13.97
N TRP A 116 -6.56 -0.51 13.74
CA TRP A 116 -7.10 -1.87 13.80
C TRP A 116 -6.42 -2.81 12.78
N VAL A 117 -6.26 -2.37 11.52
CA VAL A 117 -5.58 -3.15 10.47
C VAL A 117 -4.13 -3.44 10.84
N SER A 118 -3.43 -2.44 11.39
CA SER A 118 -2.03 -2.57 11.79
C SER A 118 -1.87 -3.60 12.90
N LYS A 119 -2.74 -3.54 13.92
CA LYS A 119 -2.78 -4.51 15.03
C LYS A 119 -3.05 -5.93 14.53
N ARG A 120 -4.03 -6.12 13.64
CA ARG A 120 -4.37 -7.45 13.13
C ARG A 120 -3.29 -8.06 12.24
N LYS A 121 -2.58 -7.24 11.48
CA LYS A 121 -1.41 -7.71 10.72
C LYS A 121 -0.32 -8.26 11.65
N GLU A 122 -0.07 -7.57 12.76
CA GLU A 122 0.86 -8.02 13.79
C GLU A 122 0.41 -9.36 14.40
N ASP A 123 -0.86 -9.48 14.79
CA ASP A 123 -1.42 -10.69 15.42
C ASP A 123 -1.27 -11.95 14.55
N ILE A 124 -1.48 -11.82 13.23
CA ILE A 124 -1.45 -12.96 12.29
C ILE A 124 0.01 -13.31 11.92
N GLY A 125 0.99 -12.57 12.43
CA GLY A 125 2.37 -12.70 11.96
C GLY A 125 2.52 -12.30 10.50
N VAL A 126 1.54 -11.57 9.96
CA VAL A 126 1.71 -10.83 8.71
C VAL A 126 2.61 -9.68 9.06
N THR A 127 3.90 -9.98 9.09
CA THR A 127 4.88 -8.94 8.88
C THR A 127 4.47 -8.35 7.53
N LEU A 128 3.86 -7.16 7.54
CA LEU A 128 3.91 -6.32 6.37
C LEU A 128 5.36 -6.39 5.97
N ASN A 129 5.63 -6.95 4.80
CA ASN A 129 6.92 -6.80 4.17
C ASN A 129 7.09 -5.29 4.02
N LYS A 130 7.58 -4.66 5.09
CA LYS A 130 7.91 -3.26 5.15
C LYS A 130 9.02 -2.99 4.15
N GLU A 131 9.65 -4.04 3.63
CA GLU A 131 10.47 -4.02 2.44
C GLU A 131 10.23 -5.34 1.70
N PHE A 132 9.61 -5.29 0.51
CA PHE A 132 10.01 -6.25 -0.52
C PHE A 132 11.43 -5.84 -0.93
N ASN A 133 12.38 -6.11 -0.04
CA ASN A 133 13.77 -5.76 -0.24
C ASN A 133 14.25 -6.64 -1.39
N ILE A 134 14.22 -6.09 -2.60
CA ILE A 134 14.60 -6.80 -3.83
C ILE A 134 16.00 -7.39 -3.65
N GLY A 135 16.87 -6.70 -2.90
CA GLY A 135 18.19 -7.20 -2.51
C GLY A 135 18.11 -8.53 -1.77
N ASN A 136 17.26 -8.66 -0.75
CA ASN A 136 17.09 -9.92 -0.01
C ASN A 136 16.57 -11.06 -0.88
N LYS A 137 15.64 -10.78 -1.82
CA LYS A 137 15.10 -11.81 -2.73
C LYS A 137 16.20 -12.46 -3.58
N TYR A 138 17.16 -11.67 -4.02
CA TYR A 138 18.26 -12.13 -4.89
C TYR A 138 19.60 -12.28 -4.15
N ASN A 139 19.58 -12.19 -2.81
CA ASN A 139 20.77 -12.19 -1.95
C ASN A 139 21.86 -11.19 -2.40
N ILE A 140 21.44 -10.05 -2.95
CA ILE A 140 22.33 -8.96 -3.36
C ILE A 140 22.67 -8.15 -2.10
N LYS A 141 23.96 -8.05 -1.79
CA LYS A 141 24.47 -7.30 -0.63
C LYS A 141 25.53 -6.32 -1.10
N TRP A 142 25.45 -5.08 -0.59
CA TRP A 142 26.54 -4.12 -0.76
C TRP A 142 27.73 -4.55 0.09
N GLN A 143 28.91 -4.68 -0.53
CA GLN A 143 30.13 -5.16 0.15
C GLN A 143 31.12 -4.04 0.49
N ASP A 144 30.89 -2.82 -0.02
CA ASP A 144 31.79 -1.69 0.23
C ASP A 144 31.27 -0.81 1.40
N ASP A 145 32.00 0.25 1.74
CA ASP A 145 31.61 1.15 2.83
C ASP A 145 30.42 2.06 2.45
N GLN A 146 29.86 2.72 3.47
CA GLN A 146 28.78 3.71 3.31
C GLN A 146 29.19 4.88 2.41
N THR A 147 30.47 5.26 2.47
CA THR A 147 31.00 6.41 1.74
C THR A 147 30.93 6.17 0.24
N ASN A 148 31.34 4.98 -0.18
CA ASN A 148 31.33 4.54 -1.56
C ASN A 148 29.89 4.41 -2.06
N LEU A 149 28.96 3.88 -1.25
CA LEU A 149 27.54 3.86 -1.64
C LEU A 149 26.98 5.27 -1.87
N ILE A 150 27.32 6.24 -1.00
CA ILE A 150 26.92 7.63 -1.17
C ILE A 150 27.57 8.27 -2.40
N GLU A 151 28.83 7.98 -2.68
CA GLU A 151 29.52 8.42 -3.90
C GLU A 151 28.74 7.98 -5.15
N LEU A 152 28.37 6.69 -5.23
CA LEU A 152 27.57 6.15 -6.34
C LEU A 152 26.21 6.84 -6.45
N VAL A 153 25.47 6.95 -5.35
CA VAL A 153 24.13 7.55 -5.36
C VAL A 153 24.17 8.99 -5.85
N TYR A 154 25.12 9.79 -5.36
CA TYR A 154 25.26 11.18 -5.81
C TYR A 154 25.74 11.28 -7.26
N ALA A 155 26.62 10.39 -7.72
CA ALA A 155 27.03 10.34 -9.13
C ALA A 155 25.85 10.06 -10.06
N LEU A 156 24.95 9.14 -9.69
CA LEU A 156 23.73 8.83 -10.46
C LEU A 156 22.73 10.01 -10.44
N ILE A 157 22.62 10.69 -9.31
CA ILE A 157 21.80 11.90 -9.16
C ILE A 157 22.30 13.03 -10.07
N GLU A 158 23.59 13.33 -10.03
CA GLU A 158 24.17 14.48 -10.76
C GLU A 158 24.36 14.19 -12.26
N SER A 159 24.54 12.93 -12.66
CA SER A 159 24.56 12.55 -14.08
C SER A 159 23.18 12.61 -14.77
N GLY A 160 22.10 12.76 -14.00
CA GLY A 160 20.74 12.86 -14.52
C GLY A 160 20.16 11.55 -15.07
N VAL A 161 20.83 10.42 -14.84
CA VAL A 161 20.36 9.09 -15.30
C VAL A 161 19.15 8.60 -14.50
N ILE A 162 18.93 9.13 -13.29
CA ILE A 162 17.77 8.84 -12.45
C ILE A 162 16.86 10.06 -12.38
N LYS A 163 15.56 9.88 -12.67
CA LYS A 163 14.52 10.87 -12.39
C LYS A 163 14.07 10.74 -10.94
N TYR A 164 14.03 11.84 -10.20
CA TYR A 164 13.63 11.84 -8.79
C TYR A 164 12.96 13.16 -8.39
N ASN A 165 12.18 13.11 -7.31
CA ASN A 165 11.57 14.31 -6.72
C ASN A 165 12.46 14.94 -5.64
N LYS A 166 13.06 14.12 -4.76
CA LYS A 166 13.98 14.56 -3.69
C LYS A 166 15.20 13.65 -3.65
N LYS A 167 16.39 14.23 -3.45
CA LYS A 167 17.66 13.48 -3.34
C LYS A 167 17.62 12.46 -2.19
N LYS A 168 16.98 12.80 -1.07
CA LYS A 168 16.82 11.91 0.08
C LYS A 168 16.08 10.61 -0.27
N ASP A 169 15.09 10.68 -1.16
CA ASP A 169 14.29 9.52 -1.53
C ASP A 169 15.12 8.51 -2.33
N VAL A 170 16.04 9.00 -3.18
CA VAL A 170 16.99 8.15 -3.91
C VAL A 170 17.96 7.47 -2.94
N VAL A 171 18.52 8.22 -1.98
CA VAL A 171 19.42 7.65 -0.96
C VAL A 171 18.70 6.56 -0.15
N ASN A 172 17.46 6.81 0.25
CA ASN A 172 16.66 5.82 0.97
C ASN A 172 16.38 4.58 0.11
N ALA A 173 16.02 4.75 -1.16
CA ALA A 173 15.77 3.63 -2.06
C ALA A 173 17.01 2.74 -2.24
N PHE A 174 18.20 3.32 -2.35
CA PHE A 174 19.46 2.55 -2.41
C PHE A 174 19.82 1.91 -1.06
N SER A 175 19.57 2.61 0.05
CA SER A 175 19.74 2.09 1.41
C SER A 175 18.87 0.85 1.64
N GLU A 176 17.61 0.92 1.22
CA GLU A 176 16.67 -0.20 1.25
C GLU A 176 17.13 -1.31 0.29
N PHE A 177 17.39 -1.01 -0.98
CA PHE A 177 17.77 -2.01 -1.98
C PHE A 177 18.99 -2.85 -1.56
N PHE A 178 19.98 -2.23 -0.94
CA PHE A 178 21.19 -2.91 -0.47
C PHE A 178 21.13 -3.42 0.97
N ASN A 179 20.00 -3.22 1.66
CA ASN A 179 19.83 -3.50 3.08
C ASN A 179 20.98 -2.91 3.92
N PHE A 180 21.31 -1.65 3.62
CA PHE A 180 22.46 -0.95 4.16
C PHE A 180 22.03 0.38 4.77
N LYS A 181 22.24 0.59 6.07
CA LYS A 181 21.76 1.80 6.76
C LYS A 181 22.70 2.99 6.52
N ILE A 182 22.15 4.11 6.05
CA ILE A 182 22.89 5.36 5.87
C ILE A 182 22.41 6.40 6.90
N PRO A 183 23.03 6.48 8.09
CA PRO A 183 22.56 7.36 9.17
C PRO A 183 22.64 8.86 8.84
N ASN A 184 23.67 9.31 8.10
CA ASN A 184 23.85 10.73 7.80
C ASN A 184 24.47 10.96 6.40
N PRO A 185 23.63 10.98 5.34
CA PRO A 185 24.10 11.14 3.96
C PRO A 185 24.91 12.42 3.73
N ASN A 186 24.51 13.53 4.36
CA ASN A 186 25.16 14.83 4.18
C ASN A 186 26.55 14.88 4.82
N GLN A 187 26.72 14.27 6.00
CA GLN A 187 28.04 14.16 6.63
C GLN A 187 28.97 13.29 5.80
N THR A 188 28.48 12.17 5.27
CA THR A 188 29.23 11.30 4.36
C THR A 188 29.64 12.04 3.09
N LEU A 189 28.74 12.83 2.49
CA LEU A 189 29.07 13.66 1.33
C LEU A 189 30.16 14.70 1.65
N ASN A 190 30.08 15.33 2.82
CA ASN A 190 31.13 16.27 3.25
C ASN A 190 32.46 15.56 3.50
N ALA A 191 32.45 14.31 3.96
CA ALA A 191 33.66 13.49 4.07
C ALA A 191 34.25 13.18 2.69
N ILE A 192 33.43 12.86 1.69
CA ILE A 192 33.87 12.66 0.29
C ILE A 192 34.53 13.94 -0.24
N LYS A 193 33.88 15.10 -0.08
CA LYS A 193 34.43 16.40 -0.49
C LYS A 193 35.77 16.75 0.17
N ARG A 194 36.06 16.16 1.34
CA ARG A 194 37.30 16.37 2.11
C ARG A 194 38.36 15.31 1.85
N ARG A 195 38.02 14.16 1.22
CA ARG A 195 39.04 13.23 0.73
C ARG A 195 39.90 14.03 -0.27
N ASN A 196 41.23 13.97 -0.09
CA ASN A 196 42.25 14.76 -0.77
C ASN A 196 41.91 15.07 -2.24
N SER A 197 42.30 16.28 -2.69
CA SER A 197 42.06 16.86 -4.02
C SER A 197 42.35 15.94 -5.21
N ASP A 198 43.20 14.94 -4.99
CA ASP A 198 43.82 14.18 -6.07
C ASP A 198 42.92 13.03 -6.57
N ASN A 199 42.03 12.49 -5.72
CA ASN A 199 41.03 11.53 -6.18
C ASN A 199 39.77 11.47 -5.27
N PRO A 200 38.75 12.32 -5.54
CA PRO A 200 37.48 12.28 -4.82
C PRO A 200 36.53 11.15 -5.28
N THR A 201 36.85 10.42 -6.36
CA THR A 201 35.95 9.48 -7.05
C THR A 201 36.46 8.04 -7.04
N ILE A 202 36.96 7.60 -5.87
CA ILE A 202 37.61 6.29 -5.69
C ILE A 202 36.70 5.13 -6.09
N LEU A 203 35.41 5.17 -5.73
CA LEU A 203 34.51 4.09 -6.11
C LEU A 203 34.27 4.10 -7.62
N LEU A 204 34.01 5.26 -8.22
CA LEU A 204 33.70 5.33 -9.64
C LEU A 204 34.87 4.86 -10.51
N ASP A 205 36.10 5.18 -10.12
CA ASP A 205 37.30 4.68 -10.78
C ASP A 205 37.40 3.15 -10.67
N LYS A 206 37.18 2.59 -9.47
CA LYS A 206 37.13 1.14 -9.26
C LYS A 206 36.05 0.46 -10.12
N LEU A 207 34.87 1.06 -10.23
CA LEU A 207 33.76 0.53 -11.04
C LEU A 207 34.11 0.58 -12.53
N LYS A 208 34.70 1.67 -13.00
CA LYS A 208 35.18 1.83 -14.38
C LYS A 208 36.23 0.78 -14.71
N ASP A 209 37.26 0.64 -13.88
CA ASP A 209 38.33 -0.34 -14.09
C ASP A 209 37.80 -1.77 -14.03
N GLY A 210 36.90 -2.07 -13.09
CA GLY A 210 36.21 -3.36 -13.01
C GLY A 210 35.41 -3.69 -14.27
N PHE A 211 34.72 -2.70 -14.84
CA PHE A 211 33.97 -2.87 -16.09
C PHE A 211 34.89 -3.06 -17.30
N ILE A 212 35.96 -2.27 -17.43
CA ILE A 212 36.97 -2.43 -18.50
C ILE A 212 37.60 -3.82 -18.42
N ASN A 213 37.98 -4.28 -17.22
CA ASN A 213 38.53 -5.61 -17.03
C ASN A 213 37.54 -6.71 -17.40
N TYR A 214 36.25 -6.52 -17.13
CA TYR A 214 35.21 -7.45 -17.56
C TYR A 214 35.10 -7.51 -19.10
N LEU A 215 35.14 -6.36 -19.78
CA LEU A 215 35.09 -6.31 -21.25
C LEU A 215 36.31 -6.93 -21.94
N ASN A 216 37.49 -6.87 -21.29
CA ASN A 216 38.73 -7.43 -21.82
C ASN A 216 38.95 -8.90 -21.47
N LYS A 217 38.03 -9.54 -20.74
CA LYS A 217 38.06 -10.99 -20.57
C LYS A 217 37.58 -11.61 -21.88
N ASP A 218 38.51 -12.15 -22.65
CA ASP A 218 38.15 -13.10 -23.70
C ASP A 218 37.39 -14.27 -23.05
N GLU A 219 36.20 -14.59 -23.55
CA GLU A 219 35.40 -15.74 -23.08
C GLU A 219 36.15 -17.07 -23.24
#